data_AF-A0A952X678-F1
#
_entry.id   AF-A0A952X678-F1
#
_cell.length_a   1.000
_cell.length_b   1.000
_cell.length_c   1.000
_cell.angle_alpha   90.00
_cell.angle_beta   90.00
_cell.angle_gamma   90.00
#
_symmetry.space_group_name_H-M   'P 1'
#
loop_
_entity.id
_entity.type
_entity.pdbx_description
1 polymer ?
#
loop_
_entity_poly.entity_id
_entity_poly.type
_entity_poly.pdbx_seq_one_letter_code
_entity_poly.pdbx_strand_id
1 'polypeptide(L)'
;MTLSCAAKMQAKIVSYPIANTILSKFSDAYGRRSKESLAPLVVERIGTRSIVNFCEPDNNSPDVLVAHRRMTFSDLRACSLNHINDFVELELGHGGIVVLASPDLNLTNISARELYSAITKFSYRDGRVKINSVYTWSELSESGYDLPAVPIKVLVPGANADLRDVFEDCVLVKGCHMNPQIMALKTEQPKLFRDLCLGVRSDQAVGDLKQSSNADLIKKIASERGVIAFASPDILLDPNAQKYIIAVDGHKPTYESIRDDSYPLSSPIYMYVKMDSLKRVKSLKRFLLYIFSAQNQAAHLSELAGFLSVDDMRRAQQFELLKADRPNFMLDQTDFVDQAISFVRNAKLPLPESPVEPELPDAFAGTPLDHRVVGRSDQGFDSQAPTIEPTIDDQLQNTKGESGNLEAMPFEEDIGDINSGADESFDVPARENESISDNNSLPEQEVSEPSWKQLFS
;
A
#
# COMPACT_ATOMS: atom_id res chain seq x y z
N MET A 1 -27.21 16.32 30.68
CA MET A 1 -25.80 16.11 30.30
C MET A 1 -25.30 14.81 30.90
N THR A 2 -25.57 13.66 30.29
CA THR A 2 -24.99 12.36 30.71
C THR A 2 -25.05 11.37 29.55
N LEU A 3 -24.34 11.67 28.45
CA LEU A 3 -24.08 10.73 27.35
C LEU A 3 -22.84 11.24 26.61
N SER A 4 -21.65 11.05 27.19
CA SER A 4 -20.38 11.30 26.49
C SER A 4 -19.18 10.51 27.02
N CYS A 5 -19.31 9.77 28.13
CA CYS A 5 -18.19 9.02 28.72
C CYS A 5 -18.27 7.50 28.47
N ALA A 6 -18.78 7.06 27.32
CA ALA A 6 -18.49 5.73 26.80
C ALA A 6 -17.26 5.86 25.90
N ALA A 7 -16.10 6.06 26.52
CA ALA A 7 -14.82 6.24 25.87
C ALA A 7 -14.53 5.06 24.93
N LYS A 8 -14.07 5.34 23.71
CA LYS A 8 -13.60 4.35 22.72
C LYS A 8 -12.75 3.27 23.41
N MET A 9 -13.30 2.06 23.58
CA MET A 9 -12.60 0.94 24.23
C MET A 9 -11.62 0.22 23.29
N GLN A 10 -11.61 0.56 22.00
CA GLN A 10 -10.78 -0.07 20.97
C GLN A 10 -10.05 1.02 20.17
N ALA A 11 -8.73 0.87 20.06
CA ALA A 11 -7.91 1.77 19.24
C ALA A 11 -8.15 1.50 17.75
N LYS A 12 -8.13 2.59 16.96
CA LYS A 12 -8.24 2.57 15.51
C LYS A 12 -6.85 2.65 14.88
N ILE A 13 -6.49 1.64 14.08
CA ILE A 13 -5.24 1.66 13.32
C ILE A 13 -5.54 1.94 11.85
N VAL A 14 -4.81 2.91 11.28
CA VAL A 14 -4.74 3.13 9.84
C VAL A 14 -3.39 2.67 9.33
N SER A 15 -3.38 2.03 8.16
CA SER A 15 -2.14 1.47 7.64
C SER A 15 -2.10 1.41 6.13
N TYR A 16 -0.87 1.31 5.63
CA TYR A 16 -0.60 0.89 4.27
C TYR A 16 -0.97 -0.61 4.12
N PRO A 17 -1.39 -1.09 2.95
CA PRO A 17 -1.83 -2.46 2.68
C PRO A 17 -0.93 -3.57 3.26
N ILE A 18 0.37 -3.60 2.94
CA ILE A 18 1.26 -4.62 3.50
C ILE A 18 1.51 -4.43 5.01
N ALA A 19 1.45 -3.19 5.51
CA ALA A 19 1.52 -2.94 6.96
C ALA A 19 0.30 -3.51 7.69
N ASN A 20 -0.88 -3.48 7.07
CA ASN A 20 -2.07 -4.16 7.58
C ASN A 20 -1.82 -5.67 7.71
N THR A 21 -1.24 -6.31 6.69
CA THR A 21 -0.93 -7.76 6.72
C THR A 21 0.00 -8.10 7.88
N ILE A 22 1.04 -7.28 8.12
CA ILE A 22 1.94 -7.43 9.27
C ILE A 22 1.18 -7.28 10.60
N LEU A 23 0.36 -6.23 10.74
CA LEU A 23 -0.44 -5.99 11.93
C LEU A 23 -1.45 -7.11 12.21
N SER A 24 -2.06 -7.69 11.18
CA SER A 24 -2.95 -8.85 11.32
C SER A 24 -2.20 -10.06 11.86
N LYS A 25 -0.97 -10.34 11.38
CA LYS A 25 -0.15 -11.44 11.93
C LYS A 25 0.20 -11.22 13.39
N PHE A 26 0.55 -9.99 13.78
CA PHE A 26 0.77 -9.66 15.20
C PHE A 26 -0.52 -9.79 16.02
N SER A 27 -1.65 -9.36 15.47
CA SER A 27 -2.96 -9.46 16.14
C SER A 27 -3.37 -10.92 16.37
N ASP A 28 -3.19 -11.79 15.37
CA ASP A 28 -3.46 -13.22 15.48
C ASP A 28 -2.57 -13.88 16.53
N ALA A 29 -1.27 -13.58 16.51
CA ALA A 29 -0.29 -14.12 17.45
C ALA A 29 -0.58 -13.65 18.89
N TYR A 30 -0.96 -12.38 19.05
CA TYR A 30 -1.38 -11.81 20.32
C TYR A 30 -2.67 -12.46 20.84
N GLY A 31 -3.68 -12.62 19.98
CA GLY A 31 -4.96 -13.23 20.34
C GLY A 31 -4.83 -14.69 20.79
N ARG A 32 -3.90 -15.46 20.22
CA ARG A 32 -3.59 -16.82 20.68
C ARG A 32 -2.98 -16.86 22.09
N ARG A 33 -2.30 -15.78 22.51
CA ARG A 33 -1.61 -15.68 23.81
C ARG A 33 -2.41 -14.95 24.88
N SER A 34 -3.36 -14.11 24.49
CA SER A 34 -4.12 -13.27 25.42
C SER A 34 -5.57 -13.77 25.54
N LYS A 35 -5.95 -14.31 26.70
CA LYS A 35 -7.35 -14.69 26.99
C LYS A 35 -8.24 -13.50 27.38
N GLU A 36 -7.65 -12.39 27.79
CA GLU A 36 -8.38 -11.26 28.41
C GLU A 36 -8.26 -9.93 27.65
N SER A 37 -7.51 -9.86 26.55
CA SER A 37 -7.33 -8.64 25.78
C SER A 37 -7.41 -8.91 24.28
N LEU A 38 -8.40 -8.29 23.63
CA LEU A 38 -8.55 -8.26 22.18
C LEU A 38 -7.43 -7.39 21.57
N ALA A 39 -6.90 -7.80 20.43
CA ALA A 39 -6.04 -6.94 19.62
C ALA A 39 -6.81 -5.67 19.20
N PRO A 40 -6.13 -4.52 19.05
CA PRO A 40 -6.74 -3.33 18.47
C PRO A 40 -7.41 -3.62 17.12
N LEU A 41 -8.49 -2.88 16.81
CA LEU A 41 -9.14 -3.01 15.52
C LEU A 41 -8.27 -2.31 14.48
N VAL A 42 -7.83 -3.05 13.47
CA VAL A 42 -7.27 -2.43 12.27
C VAL A 42 -8.45 -1.96 11.43
N VAL A 43 -8.59 -0.64 11.29
CA VAL A 43 -9.82 -0.02 10.80
C VAL A 43 -9.77 0.15 9.29
N GLU A 44 -8.64 0.60 8.74
CA GLU A 44 -8.62 1.09 7.35
C GLU A 44 -7.27 0.90 6.64
N ARG A 45 -7.34 0.36 5.40
CA ARG A 45 -6.25 0.23 4.42
C ARG A 45 -6.39 1.32 3.36
N ILE A 46 -5.87 2.52 3.62
CA ILE A 46 -6.06 3.69 2.74
C ILE A 46 -4.76 4.21 2.12
N GLY A 47 -3.69 3.43 2.28
CA GLY A 47 -2.40 3.62 1.65
C GLY A 47 -1.72 4.94 1.96
N THR A 48 -1.18 5.63 0.96
CA THR A 48 -0.46 6.90 1.16
C THR A 48 -1.29 7.99 1.86
N ARG A 49 -2.63 7.94 1.75
CA ARG A 49 -3.54 8.84 2.48
C ARG A 49 -3.55 8.60 3.99
N SER A 50 -3.00 7.49 4.48
CA SER A 50 -3.00 7.13 5.91
C SER A 50 -2.35 8.20 6.78
N ILE A 51 -1.29 8.85 6.30
CA ILE A 51 -0.63 9.95 7.03
C ILE A 51 -1.54 11.17 7.15
N VAL A 52 -2.23 11.54 6.07
CA VAL A 52 -3.18 12.66 6.08
C VAL A 52 -4.27 12.40 7.12
N ASN A 53 -4.88 11.21 7.08
CA ASN A 53 -5.94 10.83 8.03
C ASN A 53 -5.45 10.79 9.47
N PHE A 54 -4.22 10.30 9.71
CA PHE A 54 -3.63 10.32 11.04
C PHE A 54 -3.47 11.74 11.59
N CYS A 55 -3.09 12.69 10.73
CA CYS A 55 -2.90 14.10 11.05
C CYS A 55 -4.20 14.94 11.03
N GLU A 56 -5.40 14.38 10.84
CA GLU A 56 -6.65 15.14 10.86
C GLU A 56 -7.15 15.41 12.30
N PRO A 57 -7.74 16.60 12.58
CA PRO A 57 -8.14 17.01 13.94
C PRO A 57 -9.46 16.36 14.43
N ASP A 58 -10.09 15.46 13.67
CA ASP A 58 -11.38 14.85 13.99
C ASP A 58 -11.28 13.84 15.16
N ASN A 59 -12.35 13.77 15.96
CA ASN A 59 -12.67 12.68 16.89
C ASN A 59 -12.67 11.30 16.22
N ASN A 60 -12.72 11.20 14.90
CA ASN A 60 -12.61 9.95 14.16
C ASN A 60 -11.19 9.63 13.65
N SER A 61 -10.22 10.54 13.82
CA SER A 61 -8.85 10.31 13.38
C SER A 61 -8.25 9.04 14.00
N PRO A 62 -7.44 8.28 13.26
CA PRO A 62 -6.81 7.06 13.76
C PRO A 62 -5.92 7.32 14.98
N ASP A 63 -5.87 6.35 15.89
CA ASP A 63 -5.02 6.37 17.08
C ASP A 63 -3.57 5.98 16.75
N VAL A 64 -3.41 5.13 15.74
CA VAL A 64 -2.13 4.59 15.27
C VAL A 64 -2.06 4.69 13.75
N LEU A 65 -0.90 5.10 13.25
CA LEU A 65 -0.51 5.00 11.85
C LEU A 65 0.60 3.96 11.70
N VAL A 66 0.53 3.12 10.67
CA VAL A 66 1.69 2.35 10.20
C VAL A 66 1.96 2.64 8.73
N ALA A 67 3.18 3.09 8.42
CA ALA A 67 3.58 3.57 7.09
C ALA A 67 4.91 2.96 6.64
N HIS A 68 5.10 2.84 5.32
CA HIS A 68 6.30 2.30 4.64
C HIS A 68 7.42 3.33 4.45
N ARG A 69 7.32 4.44 5.18
CA ARG A 69 8.34 5.47 5.23
C ARG A 69 8.21 6.25 6.53
N ARG A 70 9.28 6.93 6.89
CA ARG A 70 9.22 7.95 7.94
C ARG A 70 8.35 9.14 7.50
N MET A 71 7.69 9.80 8.43
CA MET A 71 7.02 11.08 8.16
C MET A 71 8.05 12.12 7.72
N THR A 72 7.71 12.88 6.69
CA THR A 72 8.51 14.00 6.20
C THR A 72 8.23 15.25 7.03
N PHE A 73 9.11 16.25 6.97
CA PHE A 73 8.86 17.55 7.61
C PHE A 73 7.50 18.17 7.22
N SER A 74 7.05 17.96 5.98
CA SER A 74 5.73 18.44 5.54
C SER A 74 4.58 17.69 6.22
N ASP A 75 4.71 16.38 6.40
CA ASP A 75 3.72 15.56 7.11
C ASP A 75 3.61 16.02 8.57
N LEU A 76 4.77 16.22 9.20
CA LEU A 76 4.89 16.71 10.56
C LEU A 76 4.28 18.09 10.75
N ARG A 77 4.58 19.03 9.84
CA ARG A 77 3.97 20.36 9.85
C ARG A 77 2.45 20.30 9.73
N ALA A 78 1.93 19.42 8.87
CA ALA A 78 0.48 19.24 8.71
C ALA A 78 -0.15 18.70 10.01
N CYS A 79 0.46 17.70 10.65
CA CYS A 79 0.06 17.22 11.97
C CYS A 79 0.06 18.35 13.02
N SER A 80 1.11 19.17 13.08
CA SER A 80 1.22 20.26 14.05
C SER A 80 0.17 21.35 13.85
N LEU A 81 -0.12 21.73 12.59
CA LEU A 81 -1.19 22.68 12.26
C LEU A 81 -2.57 22.20 12.71
N ASN A 82 -2.75 20.88 12.83
CA ASN A 82 -3.97 20.26 13.34
C ASN A 82 -3.86 19.88 14.82
N HIS A 83 -2.88 20.44 15.54
CA HIS A 83 -2.64 20.23 16.97
C HIS A 83 -2.34 18.78 17.37
N ILE A 84 -1.87 17.96 16.44
CA ILE A 84 -1.36 16.61 16.71
C ILE A 84 0.15 16.73 16.85
N ASN A 85 0.58 17.02 18.07
CA ASN A 85 1.98 17.36 18.35
C ASN A 85 2.77 16.25 19.05
N ASP A 86 2.08 15.34 19.72
CA ASP A 86 2.71 14.34 20.60
C ASP A 86 2.38 12.91 20.16
N PHE A 87 3.41 12.20 19.71
CA PHE A 87 3.30 10.79 19.40
C PHE A 87 4.59 10.04 19.73
N VAL A 88 4.44 8.73 19.90
CA VAL A 88 5.59 7.80 19.89
C VAL A 88 5.82 7.38 18.46
N GLU A 89 7.01 7.65 17.93
CA GLU A 89 7.53 7.07 16.69
C GLU A 89 8.28 5.78 17.02
N LEU A 90 7.89 4.70 16.35
CA LEU A 90 8.44 3.36 16.53
C LEU A 90 8.86 2.83 15.16
N GLU A 91 10.04 2.24 15.08
CA GLU A 91 10.53 1.51 13.92
C GLU A 91 10.13 0.04 14.05
N LEU A 92 9.14 -0.42 13.28
CA LEU A 92 8.76 -1.83 13.30
C LEU A 92 9.86 -2.69 12.67
N GLY A 93 10.46 -2.20 11.58
CA GLY A 93 11.49 -2.91 10.83
C GLY A 93 11.52 -2.44 9.38
N HIS A 94 11.90 -3.32 8.47
CA HIS A 94 12.08 -3.02 7.06
C HIS A 94 11.32 -4.01 6.19
N GLY A 95 10.55 -3.50 5.23
CA GLY A 95 10.13 -4.26 4.07
C GLY A 95 10.99 -3.89 2.86
N GLY A 96 10.48 -4.19 1.68
CA GLY A 96 11.09 -3.78 0.43
C GLY A 96 10.38 -4.45 -0.72
N ILE A 97 10.92 -4.25 -1.92
CA ILE A 97 10.41 -4.92 -3.11
C ILE A 97 11.56 -5.51 -3.93
N VAL A 98 11.50 -6.82 -4.15
CA VAL A 98 12.51 -7.60 -4.85
C VAL A 98 12.15 -7.64 -6.32
N VAL A 99 13.13 -7.41 -7.19
CA VAL A 99 12.95 -7.45 -8.64
C VAL A 99 13.35 -8.83 -9.16
N LEU A 100 12.44 -9.44 -9.93
CA LEU A 100 12.67 -10.69 -10.63
C LEU A 100 12.66 -10.45 -12.14
N ALA A 101 13.58 -11.08 -12.86
CA ALA A 101 13.67 -11.02 -14.31
C ALA A 101 13.60 -12.43 -14.93
N SER A 102 12.96 -12.54 -16.09
CA SER A 102 12.95 -13.79 -16.85
C SER A 102 14.37 -14.13 -17.33
N PRO A 103 14.76 -15.42 -17.38
CA PRO A 103 16.13 -15.81 -17.71
C PRO A 103 16.60 -15.34 -19.07
N ASP A 104 15.69 -15.22 -20.04
CA ASP A 104 16.02 -14.87 -21.41
C ASP A 104 16.43 -13.40 -21.60
N LEU A 105 16.21 -12.55 -20.58
CA LEU A 105 16.75 -11.19 -20.55
C LEU A 105 18.26 -11.16 -20.30
N ASN A 106 18.84 -12.23 -19.73
CA ASN A 106 20.23 -12.25 -19.23
C ASN A 106 20.58 -11.05 -18.34
N LEU A 107 19.58 -10.47 -17.68
CA LEU A 107 19.73 -9.29 -16.85
C LEU A 107 20.11 -9.73 -15.43
N THR A 108 21.16 -9.13 -14.87
CA THR A 108 21.60 -9.38 -13.49
C THR A 108 21.50 -8.16 -12.59
N ASN A 109 21.28 -6.98 -13.19
CA ASN A 109 21.20 -5.70 -12.52
C ASN A 109 20.41 -4.69 -13.37
N ILE A 110 19.75 -3.74 -12.72
CA ILE A 110 19.06 -2.61 -13.38
C ILE A 110 19.15 -1.38 -12.47
N SER A 111 19.20 -0.16 -13.01
CA SER A 111 19.09 1.02 -12.14
C SER A 111 17.65 1.29 -11.71
N ALA A 112 17.47 1.90 -10.53
CA ALA A 112 16.13 2.35 -10.11
C ALA A 112 15.54 3.40 -11.09
N ARG A 113 16.40 4.22 -11.71
CA ARG A 113 16.00 5.19 -12.74
C ARG A 113 15.50 4.51 -14.01
N GLU A 114 16.22 3.51 -14.53
CA GLU A 114 15.79 2.76 -15.72
C GLU A 114 14.48 2.04 -15.47
N LEU A 115 14.35 1.40 -14.31
CA LEU A 115 13.14 0.70 -13.90
C LEU A 115 11.94 1.66 -13.84
N TYR A 116 12.08 2.81 -13.19
CA TYR A 116 11.05 3.85 -13.18
C TYR A 116 10.74 4.36 -14.60
N SER A 117 11.77 4.62 -15.41
CA SER A 117 11.61 5.15 -16.77
C SER A 117 10.89 4.17 -17.69
N ALA A 118 11.01 2.86 -17.47
CA ALA A 118 10.26 1.85 -18.19
C ALA A 118 8.76 1.86 -17.84
N ILE A 119 8.44 2.17 -16.58
CA ILE A 119 7.11 1.99 -15.99
C ILE A 119 6.25 3.25 -16.05
N THR A 120 6.86 4.42 -15.91
CA THR A 120 6.13 5.69 -15.80
C THR A 120 5.28 5.98 -17.04
N LYS A 121 4.10 6.58 -16.83
CA LYS A 121 3.20 7.05 -17.87
C LYS A 121 3.80 8.18 -18.70
N PHE A 122 4.64 9.00 -18.06
CA PHE A 122 5.12 10.24 -18.63
C PHE A 122 6.63 10.34 -18.59
N SER A 123 7.21 10.84 -19.68
CA SER A 123 8.57 11.37 -19.67
C SER A 123 8.51 12.88 -19.44
N TYR A 124 9.44 13.40 -18.66
CA TYR A 124 9.61 14.83 -18.43
C TYR A 124 11.02 15.24 -18.81
N ARG A 125 11.12 16.03 -19.89
CA ARG A 125 12.38 16.57 -20.42
C ARG A 125 12.16 18.00 -20.90
N ASP A 126 13.08 18.90 -20.54
CA ASP A 126 13.11 20.31 -20.98
C ASP A 126 11.80 21.06 -20.70
N GLY A 127 11.24 20.87 -19.50
CA GLY A 127 10.01 21.52 -19.08
C GLY A 127 8.73 20.94 -19.69
N ARG A 128 8.82 19.89 -20.50
CA ARG A 128 7.70 19.31 -21.26
C ARG A 128 7.38 17.91 -20.79
N VAL A 129 6.08 17.67 -20.58
CA VAL A 129 5.51 16.35 -20.34
C VAL A 129 5.20 15.71 -21.68
N LYS A 130 5.63 14.47 -21.88
CA LYS A 130 5.24 13.63 -23.02
C LYS A 130 4.79 12.27 -22.50
N ILE A 131 3.86 11.64 -23.22
CA ILE A 131 3.54 10.23 -22.97
C ILE A 131 4.82 9.41 -23.18
N ASN A 132 5.07 8.46 -22.28
CA ASN A 132 6.19 7.56 -22.41
C ASN A 132 6.00 6.66 -23.64
N SER A 133 6.91 6.75 -24.60
CA SER A 133 6.90 5.99 -25.85
C SER A 133 8.09 5.04 -25.98
N VAL A 134 8.87 4.85 -24.91
CA VAL A 134 10.00 3.92 -24.90
C VAL A 134 9.48 2.50 -25.10
N TYR A 135 10.05 1.77 -26.05
CA TYR A 135 9.59 0.44 -26.41
C TYR A 135 10.54 -0.67 -25.97
N THR A 136 11.85 -0.46 -26.05
CA THR A 136 12.87 -1.46 -25.70
C THR A 136 13.69 -1.08 -24.48
N TRP A 137 14.24 -2.07 -23.78
CA TRP A 137 15.09 -1.80 -22.61
C TRP A 137 16.39 -1.07 -22.99
N SER A 138 16.98 -1.36 -24.14
CA SER A 138 18.21 -0.69 -24.62
C SER A 138 18.07 0.82 -24.78
N GLU A 139 16.86 1.34 -25.06
CA GLU A 139 16.60 2.79 -25.14
C GLU A 139 16.75 3.52 -23.80
N LEU A 140 16.72 2.78 -22.68
CA LEU A 140 16.84 3.32 -21.33
C LEU A 140 18.25 3.21 -20.75
N SER A 141 19.18 2.54 -21.44
CA SER A 141 20.54 2.25 -20.96
C SER A 141 21.38 3.54 -20.85
N GLU A 142 21.12 4.30 -19.79
CA GLU A 142 21.79 5.58 -19.48
C GLU A 142 22.74 5.42 -18.29
N SER A 143 22.61 4.35 -17.50
CA SER A 143 23.33 4.14 -16.23
C SER A 143 24.59 3.28 -16.36
N GLY A 144 24.95 2.88 -17.58
CA GLY A 144 26.07 1.99 -17.86
C GLY A 144 25.77 0.49 -17.67
N TYR A 145 24.51 0.12 -17.49
CA TYR A 145 24.05 -1.28 -17.52
C TYR A 145 23.64 -1.66 -18.94
N ASP A 146 24.19 -2.75 -19.46
CA ASP A 146 23.87 -3.29 -20.78
C ASP A 146 22.45 -3.88 -20.78
N LEU A 147 21.46 -3.02 -21.06
CA LEU A 147 20.06 -3.42 -21.16
C LEU A 147 19.77 -4.06 -22.53
N PRO A 148 19.02 -5.17 -22.59
CA PRO A 148 18.82 -5.91 -23.84
C PRO A 148 17.94 -5.15 -24.85
N ALA A 149 18.21 -5.35 -26.15
CA ALA A 149 17.39 -4.79 -27.24
C ALA A 149 16.10 -5.60 -27.47
N VAL A 150 15.31 -5.79 -26.41
CA VAL A 150 14.03 -6.51 -26.43
C VAL A 150 12.90 -5.61 -25.91
N PRO A 151 11.64 -5.86 -26.30
CA PRO A 151 10.50 -5.07 -25.82
C PRO A 151 10.42 -5.06 -24.29
N ILE A 152 10.05 -3.91 -23.74
CA ILE A 152 9.76 -3.76 -22.31
C ILE A 152 8.50 -4.56 -22.00
N LYS A 153 8.57 -5.39 -20.96
CA LYS A 153 7.42 -6.09 -20.38
C LYS A 153 7.59 -6.18 -18.87
N VAL A 154 6.86 -5.34 -18.14
CA VAL A 154 6.90 -5.27 -16.67
C VAL A 154 5.53 -5.63 -16.11
N LEU A 155 5.51 -6.49 -15.10
CA LEU A 155 4.31 -6.85 -14.35
C LEU A 155 4.37 -6.19 -12.98
N VAL A 156 3.54 -5.18 -12.76
CA VAL A 156 3.52 -4.37 -11.53
C VAL A 156 2.44 -4.86 -10.57
N PRO A 157 2.59 -4.72 -9.25
CA PRO A 157 1.50 -5.01 -8.33
C PRO A 157 0.24 -4.19 -8.70
N GLY A 158 -0.89 -4.89 -8.86
CA GLY A 158 -2.17 -4.26 -9.17
C GLY A 158 -2.66 -3.34 -8.05
N ALA A 159 -3.61 -2.44 -8.35
CA ALA A 159 -4.04 -1.38 -7.43
C ALA A 159 -4.53 -1.88 -6.04
N ASN A 160 -5.06 -3.10 -5.96
CA ASN A 160 -5.58 -3.69 -4.72
C ASN A 160 -4.60 -4.68 -4.06
N ALA A 161 -3.41 -4.89 -4.63
CA ALA A 161 -2.42 -5.82 -4.09
C ALA A 161 -1.77 -5.26 -2.82
N ASP A 162 -1.45 -6.11 -1.85
CA ASP A 162 -0.78 -5.70 -0.61
C ASP A 162 0.57 -4.99 -0.88
N LEU A 163 1.27 -5.40 -1.94
CA LEU A 163 2.56 -4.84 -2.34
C LEU A 163 2.47 -3.51 -3.10
N ARG A 164 1.24 -3.03 -3.40
CA ARG A 164 1.04 -1.84 -4.25
C ARG A 164 1.74 -0.60 -3.70
N ASP A 165 1.56 -0.29 -2.43
CA ASP A 165 2.11 0.93 -1.85
C ASP A 165 3.63 0.90 -1.74
N VAL A 166 4.21 -0.27 -1.43
CA VAL A 166 5.68 -0.44 -1.42
C VAL A 166 6.23 -0.26 -2.82
N PHE A 167 5.54 -0.76 -3.84
CA PHE A 167 5.91 -0.52 -5.23
C PHE A 167 5.83 0.97 -5.59
N GLU A 168 4.76 1.67 -5.20
CA GLU A 168 4.63 3.11 -5.45
C GLU A 168 5.76 3.89 -4.75
N ASP A 169 6.03 3.62 -3.47
CA ASP A 169 7.07 4.33 -2.74
C ASP A 169 8.49 3.96 -3.25
N CYS A 170 8.81 2.67 -3.35
CA CYS A 170 10.17 2.21 -3.65
C CYS A 170 10.54 2.32 -5.13
N VAL A 171 9.61 2.10 -6.05
CA VAL A 171 9.92 2.11 -7.50
C VAL A 171 9.51 3.43 -8.12
N LEU A 172 8.27 3.86 -7.91
CA LEU A 172 7.75 5.05 -8.58
C LEU A 172 8.29 6.34 -7.96
N VAL A 173 8.08 6.56 -6.66
CA VAL A 173 8.46 7.79 -5.97
C VAL A 173 9.97 7.93 -5.89
N LYS A 174 10.69 6.93 -5.37
CA LYS A 174 12.16 6.97 -5.31
C LYS A 174 12.79 7.13 -6.71
N GLY A 175 12.33 6.35 -7.70
CA GLY A 175 12.84 6.45 -9.07
C GLY A 175 12.54 7.81 -9.73
N CYS A 176 11.34 8.36 -9.51
CA CYS A 176 10.98 9.71 -9.95
C CYS A 176 11.89 10.78 -9.35
N HIS A 177 12.21 10.66 -8.05
CA HIS A 177 13.09 11.60 -7.36
C HIS A 177 14.52 11.63 -7.91
N MET A 178 14.93 10.60 -8.66
CA MET A 178 16.23 10.59 -9.34
C MET A 178 16.27 11.52 -10.57
N ASN A 179 15.16 12.13 -10.97
CA ASN A 179 15.11 13.15 -12.03
C ASN A 179 15.06 14.56 -11.40
N PRO A 180 16.16 15.35 -11.47
CA PRO A 180 16.20 16.69 -10.89
C PRO A 180 15.17 17.66 -11.49
N GLN A 181 14.83 17.53 -12.78
CA GLN A 181 13.84 18.38 -13.43
C GLN A 181 12.44 18.12 -12.87
N ILE A 182 12.09 16.85 -12.60
CA ILE A 182 10.81 16.54 -11.95
C ILE A 182 10.84 16.99 -10.48
N MET A 183 11.94 16.78 -9.77
CA MET A 183 12.08 17.20 -8.37
C MET A 183 11.88 18.70 -8.15
N ALA A 184 12.28 19.55 -9.10
CA ALA A 184 12.03 21.00 -9.04
C ALA A 184 10.53 21.33 -8.98
N LEU A 185 9.66 20.49 -9.56
CA LEU A 185 8.21 20.68 -9.56
C LEU A 185 7.55 20.37 -8.21
N LYS A 186 8.24 19.68 -7.30
CA LYS A 186 7.65 19.20 -6.04
C LYS A 186 6.98 20.31 -5.23
N THR A 187 7.57 21.49 -5.23
CA THR A 187 7.03 22.67 -4.51
C THR A 187 6.22 23.57 -5.41
N GLU A 188 6.66 23.80 -6.65
CA GLU A 188 6.02 24.75 -7.57
C GLU A 188 4.72 24.23 -8.16
N GLN A 189 4.66 22.93 -8.48
CA GLN A 189 3.55 22.27 -9.16
C GLN A 189 3.28 20.89 -8.54
N PRO A 190 2.86 20.82 -7.26
CA PRO A 190 2.77 19.56 -6.51
C PRO A 190 1.82 18.52 -7.12
N LYS A 191 0.74 18.97 -7.79
CA LYS A 191 -0.16 18.08 -8.53
C LYS A 191 0.55 17.43 -9.72
N LEU A 192 1.21 18.25 -10.56
CA LEU A 192 1.98 17.75 -11.70
C LEU A 192 3.11 16.81 -11.26
N PHE A 193 3.84 17.19 -10.21
CA PHE A 193 4.88 16.34 -9.60
C PHE A 193 4.31 14.96 -9.22
N ARG A 194 3.17 14.93 -8.52
CA ARG A 194 2.51 13.69 -8.14
C ARG A 194 2.11 12.85 -9.36
N ASP A 195 1.52 13.46 -10.37
CA ASP A 195 1.06 12.76 -11.59
C ASP A 195 2.23 12.20 -12.41
N LEU A 196 3.35 12.92 -12.46
CA LEU A 196 4.58 12.46 -13.09
C LEU A 196 5.20 11.28 -12.33
N CYS A 197 5.25 11.35 -11.00
CA CYS A 197 5.86 10.30 -10.20
C CYS A 197 5.00 9.03 -10.13
N LEU A 198 3.69 9.14 -9.92
CA LEU A 198 2.83 7.98 -9.66
C LEU A 198 2.12 7.44 -10.91
N GLY A 199 2.14 8.18 -12.02
CA GLY A 199 1.52 7.74 -13.26
C GLY A 199 2.21 6.48 -13.80
N VAL A 200 1.47 5.40 -13.97
CA VAL A 200 1.94 4.15 -14.62
C VAL A 200 1.36 4.08 -16.03
N ARG A 201 2.18 3.73 -17.03
CA ARG A 201 1.70 3.54 -18.41
C ARG A 201 0.74 2.34 -18.50
N SER A 202 -0.22 2.41 -19.41
CA SER A 202 -1.28 1.41 -19.59
C SER A 202 -1.28 0.78 -20.98
N ASP A 203 -0.11 0.75 -21.63
CA ASP A 203 0.09 0.08 -22.91
C ASP A 203 0.64 -1.35 -22.70
N GLN A 204 1.08 -2.01 -23.77
CA GLN A 204 1.52 -3.41 -23.69
C GLN A 204 2.83 -3.61 -22.90
N ALA A 205 3.56 -2.53 -22.58
CA ALA A 205 4.84 -2.61 -21.88
C ALA A 205 4.67 -2.87 -20.38
N VAL A 206 3.53 -2.46 -19.80
CA VAL A 206 3.26 -2.62 -18.36
C VAL A 206 1.89 -3.24 -18.16
N GLY A 207 1.84 -4.33 -17.40
CA GLY A 207 0.59 -5.00 -17.03
C GLY A 207 0.50 -5.27 -15.53
N ASP A 208 -0.70 -5.57 -15.05
CA ASP A 208 -0.90 -5.96 -13.67
C ASP A 208 -0.39 -7.39 -13.41
N LEU A 209 0.39 -7.53 -12.35
CA LEU A 209 0.78 -8.81 -11.78
C LEU A 209 -0.40 -9.40 -11.01
N LYS A 210 -1.02 -10.40 -11.61
CA LYS A 210 -2.00 -11.27 -10.95
C LYS A 210 -1.27 -12.48 -10.39
N GLN A 211 -1.07 -12.53 -9.08
CA GLN A 211 -0.45 -13.65 -8.39
C GLN A 211 -1.25 -14.03 -7.15
N SER A 212 -1.36 -15.34 -6.90
CA SER A 212 -1.91 -15.89 -5.66
C SER A 212 -0.83 -16.37 -4.70
N SER A 213 0.39 -16.64 -5.18
CA SER A 213 1.51 -17.15 -4.39
C SER A 213 2.87 -16.86 -5.04
N ASN A 214 3.96 -17.00 -4.27
CA ASN A 214 5.33 -16.94 -4.80
C ASN A 214 5.59 -18.03 -5.84
N ALA A 215 5.02 -19.23 -5.68
CA ALA A 215 5.15 -20.30 -6.66
C ALA A 215 4.53 -19.92 -8.02
N ASP A 216 3.39 -19.22 -8.02
CA ASP A 216 2.76 -18.72 -9.24
C ASP A 216 3.62 -17.66 -9.92
N LEU A 217 4.20 -16.74 -9.15
CA LEU A 217 5.13 -15.74 -9.64
C LEU A 217 6.36 -16.39 -10.30
N ILE A 218 6.99 -17.33 -9.60
CA ILE A 218 8.17 -18.07 -10.08
C ILE A 218 7.84 -18.80 -11.38
N LYS A 219 6.68 -19.47 -11.45
CA LYS A 219 6.21 -20.14 -12.68
C LYS A 219 6.04 -19.14 -13.82
N LYS A 220 5.43 -17.99 -13.55
CA LYS A 220 5.21 -16.94 -14.54
C LYS A 220 6.52 -16.42 -15.10
N ILE A 221 7.47 -16.06 -14.23
CA ILE A 221 8.81 -15.59 -14.60
C ILE A 221 9.61 -16.65 -15.37
N ALA A 222 9.44 -17.92 -15.02
CA ALA A 222 10.08 -19.02 -15.74
C ALA A 222 9.51 -19.25 -17.15
N SER A 223 8.21 -19.05 -17.33
CA SER A 223 7.50 -19.38 -18.58
C SER A 223 7.37 -18.22 -19.56
N GLU A 224 7.29 -16.98 -19.06
CA GLU A 224 7.06 -15.80 -19.89
C GLU A 224 8.37 -15.09 -20.22
N ARG A 225 8.55 -14.85 -21.53
CA ARG A 225 9.74 -14.22 -22.08
C ARG A 225 9.76 -12.72 -21.84
N GLY A 226 10.95 -12.19 -21.59
CA GLY A 226 11.23 -10.76 -21.46
C GLY A 226 10.58 -10.05 -20.27
N VAL A 227 10.11 -10.78 -19.25
CA VAL A 227 9.32 -10.23 -18.14
C VAL A 227 10.21 -9.77 -16.99
N ILE A 228 9.92 -8.58 -16.46
CA ILE A 228 10.31 -8.16 -15.11
C ILE A 228 9.06 -8.13 -14.22
N ALA A 229 9.16 -8.64 -12.99
CA ALA A 229 8.09 -8.56 -11.98
C ALA A 229 8.65 -8.30 -10.58
N PHE A 230 7.74 -8.16 -9.63
CA PHE A 230 8.06 -7.76 -8.27
C PHE A 230 7.53 -8.75 -7.23
N ALA A 231 8.29 -8.94 -6.16
CA ALA A 231 7.90 -9.76 -5.02
C ALA A 231 8.19 -9.06 -3.69
N SER A 232 7.52 -9.50 -2.64
CA SER A 232 7.89 -9.18 -1.27
C SER A 232 9.17 -9.95 -0.86
N PRO A 233 9.92 -9.47 0.17
CA PRO A 233 11.20 -10.04 0.58
C PRO A 233 11.20 -11.52 0.99
N ASP A 234 10.06 -12.12 1.33
CA ASP A 234 9.94 -13.55 1.64
C ASP A 234 10.29 -14.46 0.44
N ILE A 235 10.27 -13.92 -0.79
CA ILE A 235 10.78 -14.61 -1.98
C ILE A 235 12.24 -15.04 -1.85
N LEU A 236 13.02 -14.34 -1.01
CA LEU A 236 14.43 -14.63 -0.77
C LEU A 236 14.64 -15.98 -0.07
N LEU A 237 13.61 -16.55 0.56
CA LEU A 237 13.65 -17.90 1.16
C LEU A 237 13.39 -19.00 0.15
N ASP A 238 12.82 -18.69 -1.02
CA ASP A 238 12.52 -19.70 -2.03
C ASP A 238 13.79 -20.01 -2.85
N PRO A 239 14.35 -21.24 -2.75
CA PRO A 239 15.53 -21.61 -3.51
C PRO A 239 15.28 -21.60 -5.03
N ASN A 240 14.03 -21.80 -5.47
CA ASN A 240 13.68 -21.80 -6.89
C ASN A 240 13.61 -20.38 -7.48
N ALA A 241 13.44 -19.36 -6.63
CA ALA A 241 13.40 -17.97 -7.04
C ALA A 241 14.80 -17.36 -7.27
N GLN A 242 15.82 -17.86 -6.58
CA GLN A 242 17.16 -17.24 -6.49
C GLN A 242 17.77 -16.88 -7.85
N LYS A 243 17.58 -17.71 -8.86
CA LYS A 243 18.13 -17.50 -10.21
C LYS A 243 17.44 -16.42 -11.03
N TYR A 244 16.28 -15.94 -10.59
CA TYR A 244 15.52 -14.89 -11.25
C TYR A 244 15.68 -13.53 -10.57
N ILE A 245 16.20 -13.48 -9.35
CA ILE A 245 16.37 -12.25 -8.58
C ILE A 245 17.56 -11.46 -9.13
N ILE A 246 17.34 -10.18 -9.41
CA ILE A 246 18.38 -9.27 -9.92
C ILE A 246 18.74 -8.19 -8.90
N ALA A 247 19.93 -7.61 -9.07
CA ALA A 247 20.34 -6.44 -8.31
C ALA A 247 19.63 -5.17 -8.80
N VAL A 248 19.59 -4.15 -7.93
CA VAL A 248 19.18 -2.80 -8.29
C VAL A 248 20.30 -1.84 -7.91
N ASP A 249 20.72 -0.99 -8.85
CA ASP A 249 21.89 -0.11 -8.70
C ASP A 249 23.15 -0.86 -8.19
N GLY A 250 23.33 -2.11 -8.59
CA GLY A 250 24.47 -2.95 -8.18
C GLY A 250 24.32 -3.63 -6.82
N HIS A 251 23.25 -3.33 -6.08
CA HIS A 251 22.98 -3.89 -4.76
C HIS A 251 22.03 -5.08 -4.90
N LYS A 252 22.46 -6.26 -4.43
CA LYS A 252 21.62 -7.45 -4.41
C LYS A 252 20.67 -7.39 -3.21
N PRO A 253 19.39 -7.77 -3.37
CA PRO A 253 18.50 -7.89 -2.24
C PRO A 253 18.88 -9.11 -1.39
N THR A 254 19.21 -8.86 -0.13
CA THR A 254 19.34 -9.85 0.93
C THR A 254 18.56 -9.37 2.15
N TYR A 255 18.35 -10.25 3.12
CA TYR A 255 17.77 -9.84 4.40
C TYR A 255 18.58 -8.74 5.09
N GLU A 256 19.90 -8.84 5.05
CA GLU A 256 20.79 -7.84 5.65
C GLU A 256 20.70 -6.50 4.91
N SER A 257 20.80 -6.53 3.58
CA SER A 257 20.78 -5.31 2.76
C SER A 257 19.43 -4.59 2.78
N ILE A 258 18.34 -5.33 3.00
CA ILE A 258 17.01 -4.75 3.15
C ILE A 258 16.84 -4.14 4.55
N ARG A 259 17.34 -4.83 5.58
CA ARG A 259 17.23 -4.39 6.97
C ARG A 259 18.10 -3.17 7.29
N ASP A 260 19.22 -2.99 6.61
CA ASP A 260 20.11 -1.83 6.79
C ASP A 260 19.87 -0.70 5.76
N ASP A 261 18.83 -0.84 4.93
CA ASP A 261 18.44 0.10 3.87
C ASP A 261 19.50 0.29 2.75
N SER A 262 20.51 -0.59 2.67
CA SER A 262 21.54 -0.52 1.61
C SER A 262 21.05 -1.03 0.25
N TYR A 263 19.99 -1.84 0.19
CA TYR A 263 19.31 -2.17 -1.04
C TYR A 263 18.34 -1.04 -1.44
N PRO A 264 18.42 -0.45 -2.65
CA PRO A 264 17.69 0.79 -3.00
C PRO A 264 16.17 0.72 -2.86
N LEU A 265 15.60 -0.45 -3.09
CA LEU A 265 14.15 -0.69 -3.03
C LEU A 265 13.68 -1.21 -1.66
N SER A 266 14.49 -0.99 -0.61
CA SER A 266 14.12 -1.23 0.79
C SER A 266 13.14 -0.16 1.28
N SER A 267 12.38 -0.50 2.31
CA SER A 267 11.26 0.32 2.78
C SER A 267 11.14 0.24 4.30
N PRO A 268 11.59 1.25 5.06
CA PRO A 268 11.47 1.20 6.51
C PRO A 268 10.01 1.37 6.93
N ILE A 269 9.57 0.58 7.90
CA ILE A 269 8.19 0.56 8.38
C ILE A 269 8.15 1.25 9.73
N TYR A 270 7.47 2.39 9.78
CA TYR A 270 7.29 3.18 10.98
C TYR A 270 5.86 3.07 11.49
N MET A 271 5.73 3.01 12.81
CA MET A 271 4.48 3.11 13.54
C MET A 271 4.48 4.40 14.36
N TYR A 272 3.39 5.17 14.25
CA TYR A 272 3.17 6.39 15.01
C TYR A 272 1.95 6.22 15.89
N VAL A 273 2.09 6.51 17.17
CA VAL A 273 1.02 6.31 18.16
C VAL A 273 0.76 7.62 18.89
N LYS A 274 -0.45 8.16 18.79
CA LYS A 274 -0.83 9.36 19.55
C LYS A 274 -0.68 9.12 21.04
N MET A 275 -0.01 10.04 21.75
CA MET A 275 0.26 9.87 23.19
C MET A 275 -1.03 9.74 24.02
N ASP A 276 -2.04 10.52 23.69
CA ASP A 276 -3.34 10.47 24.38
C ASP A 276 -4.03 9.12 24.21
N SER A 277 -3.92 8.52 23.02
CA SER A 277 -4.45 7.19 22.74
C SER A 277 -3.70 6.10 23.48
N LEU A 278 -2.36 6.20 23.54
CA LEU A 278 -1.52 5.28 24.31
C LEU A 278 -1.86 5.28 25.81
N LYS A 279 -2.10 6.48 26.38
CA LYS A 279 -2.48 6.65 27.80
C LYS A 279 -3.91 6.17 28.09
N ARG A 280 -4.85 6.46 27.18
CA ARG A 280 -6.28 6.16 27.36
C ARG A 280 -6.61 4.68 27.12
N VAL A 281 -6.01 4.06 26.10
CA VAL A 281 -6.38 2.72 25.63
C VAL A 281 -5.38 1.67 26.14
N LYS A 282 -5.66 1.09 27.31
CA LYS A 282 -4.76 0.10 27.95
C LYS A 282 -4.47 -1.13 27.07
N SER A 283 -5.46 -1.59 26.29
CA SER A 283 -5.30 -2.71 25.36
C SER A 283 -4.32 -2.40 24.24
N LEU A 284 -4.30 -1.16 23.74
CA LEU A 284 -3.33 -0.69 22.76
C LEU A 284 -1.91 -0.75 23.35
N LYS A 285 -1.69 -0.18 24.54
CA LYS A 285 -0.37 -0.23 25.18
C LYS A 285 0.14 -1.66 25.38
N ARG A 286 -0.73 -2.59 25.82
CA ARG A 286 -0.37 -4.01 25.96
C ARG A 286 -0.01 -4.66 24.64
N PHE A 287 -0.77 -4.39 23.58
CA PHE A 287 -0.50 -4.91 22.24
C PHE A 287 0.85 -4.41 21.70
N LEU A 288 1.15 -3.12 21.87
CA LEU A 288 2.43 -2.56 21.46
C LEU A 288 3.60 -3.14 22.25
N LEU A 289 3.47 -3.25 23.58
CA LEU A 289 4.47 -3.93 24.41
C LEU A 289 4.68 -5.37 23.96
N TYR A 290 3.61 -6.09 23.59
CA TYR A 290 3.75 -7.43 23.02
C TYR A 290 4.58 -7.42 21.73
N ILE A 291 4.28 -6.54 20.76
CA ILE A 291 5.03 -6.44 19.49
C ILE A 291 6.54 -6.32 19.73
N PHE A 292 6.94 -5.50 20.71
CA PHE A 292 8.35 -5.24 21.02
C PHE A 292 8.93 -6.12 22.14
N SER A 293 8.21 -7.15 22.60
CA SER A 293 8.70 -8.07 23.63
C SER A 293 9.51 -9.22 23.03
N ALA A 294 10.40 -9.82 23.82
CA ALA A 294 11.06 -11.07 23.45
C ALA A 294 10.08 -12.25 23.26
N GLN A 295 8.90 -12.20 23.89
CA GLN A 295 7.84 -13.20 23.73
C GLN A 295 7.17 -13.16 22.34
N ASN A 296 7.41 -12.09 21.59
CA ASN A 296 7.15 -12.00 20.16
C ASN A 296 8.31 -12.57 19.32
N GLN A 297 9.07 -13.55 19.84
CA GLN A 297 9.99 -14.44 19.09
C GLN A 297 9.31 -15.26 17.98
N ALA A 298 8.18 -14.80 17.48
CA ALA A 298 7.74 -15.02 16.13
C ALA A 298 8.59 -14.22 15.11
N ALA A 299 9.93 -14.26 15.24
CA ALA A 299 10.84 -13.86 14.17
C ALA A 299 10.40 -14.49 12.83
N HIS A 300 9.82 -15.69 12.92
CA HIS A 300 9.18 -16.38 11.81
C HIS A 300 7.93 -15.69 11.24
N LEU A 301 7.05 -15.08 12.03
CA LEU A 301 5.85 -14.40 11.49
C LEU A 301 6.20 -13.13 10.74
N SER A 302 7.23 -12.41 11.18
CA SER A 302 7.75 -11.25 10.45
C SER A 302 8.39 -11.68 9.14
N GLU A 303 9.33 -12.63 9.18
CA GLU A 303 10.08 -13.10 8.01
C GLU A 303 9.17 -13.70 6.93
N LEU A 304 8.06 -14.34 7.31
CA LEU A 304 7.08 -14.95 6.40
C LEU A 304 6.13 -13.94 5.72
N ALA A 305 6.05 -12.70 6.19
CA ALA A 305 5.16 -11.67 5.62
C ALA A 305 5.90 -10.68 4.69
N GLY A 306 7.16 -10.98 4.33
CA GLY A 306 8.01 -10.03 3.58
C GLY A 306 8.45 -8.84 4.44
N PHE A 307 8.50 -9.01 5.76
CA PHE A 307 8.83 -7.98 6.73
C PHE A 307 10.00 -8.42 7.60
N LEU A 308 10.98 -7.54 7.76
CA LEU A 308 12.18 -7.79 8.55
C LEU A 308 12.08 -6.98 9.81
N SER A 309 11.83 -7.62 10.94
CA SER A 309 11.79 -6.93 12.21
C SER A 309 13.13 -6.25 12.51
N VAL A 310 13.09 -5.16 13.28
CA VAL A 310 14.30 -4.56 13.86
C VAL A 310 15.11 -5.57 14.69
N ASP A 311 16.41 -5.32 14.86
CA ASP A 311 17.27 -6.14 15.72
C ASP A 311 16.82 -6.13 17.20
N ASP A 312 17.32 -7.11 17.97
CA ASP A 312 16.93 -7.31 19.37
C ASP A 312 17.17 -6.07 20.25
N MET A 313 18.27 -5.35 19.99
CA MET A 313 18.62 -4.13 20.73
C MET A 313 17.61 -3.03 20.45
N ARG A 314 17.32 -2.76 19.16
CA ARG A 314 16.34 -1.76 18.74
C ARG A 314 14.92 -2.12 19.17
N ARG A 315 14.57 -3.40 19.16
CA ARG A 315 13.29 -3.90 19.69
C ARG A 315 13.16 -3.58 21.18
N ALA A 316 14.17 -3.92 21.98
CA ALA A 316 14.12 -3.69 23.42
C ALA A 316 14.17 -2.20 23.78
N GLN A 317 14.88 -1.37 23.02
CA GLN A 317 14.82 0.09 23.15
C GLN A 317 13.40 0.63 22.95
N GLN A 318 12.68 0.14 21.94
CA GLN A 318 11.30 0.54 21.68
C GLN A 318 10.32 0.07 22.75
N PHE A 319 10.57 -1.10 23.33
CA PHE A 319 9.81 -1.57 24.49
C PHE A 319 9.94 -0.61 25.67
N GLU A 320 11.16 -0.16 26.00
CA GLU A 320 11.37 0.79 27.10
C GLU A 320 10.80 2.20 26.78
N LEU A 321 10.86 2.65 25.53
CA LEU A 321 10.17 3.87 25.09
C LEU A 321 8.66 3.80 25.37
N LEU A 322 8.02 2.67 25.05
CA LEU A 322 6.59 2.45 25.32
C LEU A 322 6.26 2.41 26.82
N LYS A 323 7.17 1.94 27.67
CA LYS A 323 6.96 1.94 29.13
C LYS A 323 7.09 3.33 29.74
N ALA A 324 7.95 4.17 29.18
CA ALA A 324 8.22 5.50 29.71
C ALA A 324 6.98 6.42 29.67
N ASP A 325 5.96 6.10 28.87
CA ASP A 325 4.73 6.90 28.71
C ASP A 325 5.01 8.36 28.31
N ARG A 326 6.06 8.57 27.51
CA ARG A 326 6.48 9.87 27.01
C ARG A 326 6.65 9.84 25.49
N PRO A 327 6.32 10.92 24.78
CA PRO A 327 6.65 11.03 23.37
C PRO A 327 8.16 11.04 23.19
N ASN A 328 8.65 10.33 22.18
CA ASN A 328 10.01 10.51 21.65
C ASN A 328 10.03 11.45 20.43
N PHE A 329 8.86 12.03 20.11
CA PHE A 329 8.68 12.96 19.02
C PHE A 329 7.64 14.02 19.43
N MET A 330 8.07 15.29 19.52
CA MET A 330 7.26 16.44 19.98
C MET A 330 7.40 17.60 18.99
N LEU A 331 6.29 18.09 18.46
CA LEU A 331 6.26 19.10 17.40
C LEU A 331 6.15 20.56 17.89
N ASP A 332 5.81 20.77 19.15
CA ASP A 332 5.48 22.09 19.73
C ASP A 332 6.64 22.75 20.49
N GLN A 333 7.78 22.06 20.63
CA GLN A 333 8.97 22.60 21.29
C GLN A 333 9.83 23.42 20.32
N THR A 334 10.42 24.52 20.81
CA THR A 334 11.31 25.42 20.04
C THR A 334 12.50 24.72 19.37
N ASP A 335 12.89 23.56 19.89
CA ASP A 335 13.89 22.68 19.30
C ASP A 335 13.39 21.92 18.07
N PHE A 336 12.14 22.11 17.60
CA PHE A 336 11.63 21.42 16.40
C PHE A 336 12.47 21.69 15.16
N VAL A 337 12.98 22.91 14.98
CA VAL A 337 13.87 23.26 13.86
C VAL A 337 15.24 22.59 14.03
N ASP A 338 15.80 22.56 15.24
CA ASP A 338 17.09 21.93 15.51
C ASP A 338 17.02 20.39 15.51
N GLN A 339 15.92 19.82 15.99
CA GLN A 339 15.59 18.39 15.87
C GLN A 339 15.35 18.03 14.42
N ALA A 340 14.61 18.82 13.63
CA ALA A 340 14.42 18.59 12.19
C ALA A 340 15.73 18.73 11.39
N ILE A 341 16.63 19.65 11.77
CA ILE A 341 17.98 19.77 11.19
C ILE A 341 18.87 18.59 11.60
N SER A 342 18.76 18.10 12.84
CA SER A 342 19.43 16.86 13.29
C SER A 342 18.84 15.61 12.62
N PHE A 343 17.53 15.60 12.33
CA PHE A 343 16.78 14.55 11.64
C PHE A 343 17.28 14.34 10.20
N VAL A 344 17.77 15.42 9.58
CA VAL A 344 18.40 15.42 8.26
C VAL A 344 19.88 14.98 8.32
N ARG A 345 20.55 15.11 9.47
CA ARG A 345 21.99 14.81 9.63
C ARG A 345 22.33 13.52 10.38
N ASN A 346 21.46 13.01 11.25
CA ASN A 346 21.70 11.87 12.13
C ASN A 346 20.44 10.98 12.22
N ALA A 347 20.52 9.79 11.62
CA ALA A 347 19.43 8.79 11.61
C ALA A 347 19.17 8.10 12.96
N LYS A 348 19.82 8.52 14.05
CA LYS A 348 19.69 7.88 15.37
C LYS A 348 19.49 8.94 16.43
N LEU A 349 18.27 9.05 16.96
CA LEU A 349 18.09 9.59 18.31
C LEU A 349 19.02 8.80 19.24
N PRO A 350 19.73 9.45 20.18
CA PRO A 350 20.52 8.74 21.18
C PRO A 350 19.55 7.94 22.05
N LEU A 351 19.59 6.62 21.90
CA LEU A 351 18.83 5.66 22.71
C LEU A 351 19.79 5.02 23.73
N PRO A 352 19.30 4.65 24.92
CA PRO A 352 20.13 4.12 26.00
C PRO A 352 20.92 2.87 25.57
N GLU A 353 22.16 2.79 26.05
CA GLU A 353 23.22 1.87 25.58
C GLU A 353 23.03 0.40 26.02
N SER A 354 22.01 0.05 26.80
CA SER A 354 21.80 -1.36 27.19
C SER A 354 20.38 -1.65 27.64
N PRO A 355 19.63 -2.52 26.94
CA PRO A 355 18.41 -3.09 27.47
C PRO A 355 18.69 -4.40 28.21
N VAL A 356 18.17 -4.52 29.43
CA VAL A 356 17.86 -5.83 30.03
C VAL A 356 16.64 -6.36 29.27
N GLU A 357 16.69 -7.63 28.86
CA GLU A 357 15.64 -8.27 28.08
C GLU A 357 14.29 -8.19 28.81
N PRO A 358 13.28 -7.51 28.26
CA PRO A 358 12.09 -7.20 29.05
C PRO A 358 11.06 -8.33 29.00
N GLU A 359 10.71 -8.85 30.18
CA GLU A 359 9.54 -9.69 30.40
C GLU A 359 8.26 -8.83 30.46
N LEU A 360 7.15 -9.33 29.89
CA LEU A 360 5.85 -8.67 29.99
C LEU A 360 5.32 -8.70 31.44
N PRO A 361 4.48 -7.73 31.87
CA PRO A 361 3.82 -7.77 33.18
C PRO A 361 2.99 -9.05 33.40
N ASP A 362 2.77 -9.43 34.68
CA ASP A 362 2.06 -10.66 35.14
C ASP A 362 0.70 -10.94 34.49
N ALA A 363 0.07 -9.96 33.84
CA ALA A 363 -1.14 -10.16 33.04
C ALA A 363 -0.97 -11.16 31.87
N PHE A 364 0.28 -11.55 31.55
CA PHE A 364 0.61 -12.63 30.60
C PHE A 364 1.13 -13.91 31.28
N ALA A 365 1.42 -13.87 32.59
CA ALA A 365 1.90 -15.02 33.35
C ALA A 365 0.75 -16.01 33.59
N GLY A 366 0.82 -17.17 32.95
CA GLY A 366 -0.21 -18.22 33.03
C GLY A 366 -0.70 -18.75 31.69
N THR A 367 -0.15 -18.30 30.57
CA THR A 367 -0.35 -18.99 29.28
C THR A 367 0.61 -20.17 29.16
N PRO A 368 0.13 -21.39 28.86
CA PRO A 368 1.03 -22.52 28.63
C PRO A 368 1.91 -22.23 27.42
N LEU A 369 3.23 -22.14 27.64
CA LEU A 369 4.23 -22.34 26.62
C LEU A 369 4.28 -23.84 26.35
N ASP A 370 3.50 -24.33 25.38
CA ASP A 370 3.58 -25.75 25.04
C ASP A 370 4.82 -26.02 24.19
N HIS A 371 5.93 -26.30 24.88
CA HIS A 371 7.01 -27.10 24.34
C HIS A 371 6.53 -28.56 24.25
N ARG A 372 5.79 -28.91 23.19
CA ARG A 372 5.56 -30.32 22.86
C ARG A 372 6.38 -30.76 21.67
N VAL A 373 7.44 -31.47 22.05
CA VAL A 373 8.20 -32.43 21.26
C VAL A 373 7.26 -33.32 20.44
N VAL A 374 7.68 -33.51 19.19
CA VAL A 374 7.15 -34.43 18.18
C VAL A 374 6.76 -35.78 18.79
N GLY A 375 5.48 -36.13 18.68
CA GLY A 375 4.93 -37.45 18.96
C GLY A 375 3.91 -37.80 17.89
N ARG A 376 4.30 -38.69 16.99
CA ARG A 376 3.52 -39.22 15.87
C ARG A 376 2.37 -40.09 16.38
N SER A 377 1.14 -39.83 15.93
CA SER A 377 0.08 -40.85 15.87
C SER A 377 -0.93 -40.49 14.79
N ASP A 378 -0.95 -41.32 13.74
CA ASP A 378 -2.03 -41.42 12.76
C ASP A 378 -3.36 -41.73 13.46
N GLN A 379 -4.46 -41.08 13.05
CA GLN A 379 -5.78 -41.66 12.73
C GLN A 379 -6.65 -40.60 12.04
N GLY A 380 -7.37 -40.99 10.97
CA GLY A 380 -8.16 -40.13 10.10
C GLY A 380 -9.65 -40.02 10.45
N PHE A 381 -10.40 -39.48 9.46
CA PHE A 381 -11.84 -39.15 9.40
C PHE A 381 -12.24 -37.84 10.12
N ASP A 382 -13.12 -36.97 9.61
CA ASP A 382 -14.03 -37.02 8.47
C ASP A 382 -14.32 -35.60 7.94
N SER A 383 -14.75 -35.56 6.69
CA SER A 383 -15.23 -34.43 5.89
C SER A 383 -16.52 -33.79 6.41
N GLN A 384 -16.58 -32.45 6.45
CA GLN A 384 -17.75 -31.64 6.07
C GLN A 384 -17.43 -30.13 6.15
N ALA A 385 -17.52 -29.47 4.99
CA ALA A 385 -17.49 -28.02 4.85
C ALA A 385 -18.91 -27.45 4.97
N PRO A 386 -19.12 -26.30 5.63
CA PRO A 386 -20.38 -25.57 5.51
C PRO A 386 -20.36 -24.65 4.28
N THR A 387 -21.41 -24.79 3.49
CA THR A 387 -21.81 -24.01 2.32
C THR A 387 -22.14 -22.57 2.71
N ILE A 388 -21.66 -21.58 1.95
CA ILE A 388 -22.09 -20.17 2.04
C ILE A 388 -22.83 -19.83 0.74
N GLU A 389 -24.08 -19.40 0.88
CA GLU A 389 -24.96 -18.88 -0.17
C GLU A 389 -24.66 -17.39 -0.49
N PRO A 390 -25.08 -16.91 -1.69
CA PRO A 390 -24.39 -15.85 -2.43
C PRO A 390 -24.67 -14.41 -1.98
N THR A 391 -23.73 -13.53 -2.33
CA THR A 391 -23.75 -12.08 -2.07
C THR A 391 -24.61 -11.28 -3.05
N ILE A 392 -25.34 -10.33 -2.46
CA ILE A 392 -26.19 -9.18 -2.86
C ILE A 392 -26.05 -8.51 -4.26
N ASP A 393 -25.21 -8.97 -5.18
CA ASP A 393 -25.15 -8.38 -6.54
C ASP A 393 -26.20 -8.93 -7.54
N ASP A 394 -27.01 -9.92 -7.14
CA ASP A 394 -28.06 -10.55 -7.99
C ASP A 394 -29.49 -9.98 -7.82
N GLN A 395 -29.68 -8.85 -7.13
CA GLN A 395 -31.02 -8.24 -6.95
C GLN A 395 -31.24 -6.86 -7.58
N LEU A 396 -30.33 -6.38 -8.43
CA LEU A 396 -30.51 -5.07 -9.07
C LEU A 396 -30.28 -5.09 -10.58
N GLN A 397 -30.91 -6.03 -11.30
CA GLN A 397 -31.31 -5.83 -12.70
C GLN A 397 -32.69 -6.46 -12.99
N ASN A 398 -33.66 -5.58 -13.27
CA ASN A 398 -34.94 -5.77 -13.96
C ASN A 398 -36.14 -6.38 -13.21
N THR A 399 -37.09 -5.53 -12.78
CA THR A 399 -38.33 -5.26 -13.55
C THR A 399 -39.19 -4.15 -12.92
N LYS A 400 -39.86 -3.41 -13.81
CA LYS A 400 -40.67 -2.19 -13.64
C LYS A 400 -42.03 -2.45 -12.96
N GLY A 401 -42.58 -1.44 -12.27
CA GLY A 401 -44.03 -1.34 -12.02
C GLY A 401 -44.51 -0.43 -10.87
N GLU A 402 -44.70 0.86 -11.19
CA GLU A 402 -45.72 1.81 -10.70
C GLU A 402 -45.80 2.38 -9.24
N SER A 403 -45.63 3.72 -9.22
CA SER A 403 -46.41 4.77 -8.51
C SER A 403 -45.94 5.30 -7.14
N GLY A 404 -45.82 6.64 -7.07
CA GLY A 404 -45.93 7.42 -5.83
C GLY A 404 -44.89 8.52 -5.61
N ASN A 405 -45.21 9.75 -6.05
CA ASN A 405 -44.61 11.07 -5.76
C ASN A 405 -43.60 11.20 -4.61
N LEU A 406 -42.52 11.95 -4.85
CA LEU A 406 -42.12 13.12 -4.05
C LEU A 406 -40.97 13.89 -4.75
N GLU A 407 -41.23 15.17 -5.00
CA GLU A 407 -40.29 16.19 -5.48
C GLU A 407 -39.19 16.48 -4.44
N ALA A 408 -37.96 16.75 -4.90
CA ALA A 408 -37.03 17.65 -4.23
C ALA A 408 -36.05 18.26 -5.24
N MET A 409 -35.93 19.58 -5.15
CA MET A 409 -35.33 20.54 -6.07
C MET A 409 -33.79 20.58 -6.00
N PRO A 410 -33.08 21.03 -7.06
CA PRO A 410 -31.69 21.46 -6.94
C PRO A 410 -31.62 22.91 -6.43
N PHE A 411 -30.73 23.14 -5.46
CA PHE A 411 -30.39 24.44 -4.88
C PHE A 411 -29.21 25.03 -5.66
N GLU A 412 -29.43 26.11 -6.41
CA GLU A 412 -28.38 27.08 -6.79
C GLU A 412 -28.80 28.44 -6.23
N GLU A 413 -27.88 29.11 -5.52
CA GLU A 413 -28.05 30.48 -5.04
C GLU A 413 -27.67 31.47 -6.16
N ASP A 414 -28.67 32.28 -6.54
CA ASP A 414 -28.57 33.51 -7.33
C ASP A 414 -27.57 34.52 -6.73
N ILE A 415 -26.95 35.36 -7.58
CA ILE A 415 -27.18 36.82 -7.66
C ILE A 415 -26.76 37.35 -9.05
N GLY A 416 -27.66 38.03 -9.76
CA GLY A 416 -27.29 39.24 -10.53
C GLY A 416 -27.85 39.43 -11.95
N ASP A 417 -29.11 39.87 -12.05
CA ASP A 417 -29.58 41.04 -12.82
C ASP A 417 -29.39 41.13 -14.36
N ILE A 418 -30.52 41.15 -15.11
CA ILE A 418 -31.01 42.20 -16.06
C ILE A 418 -31.87 41.63 -17.21
N ASN A 419 -33.16 42.02 -17.20
CA ASN A 419 -34.11 42.33 -18.29
C ASN A 419 -34.08 41.61 -19.66
N SER A 420 -35.24 41.04 -20.05
CA SER A 420 -36.20 41.56 -21.07
C SER A 420 -36.79 40.51 -22.05
N GLY A 421 -38.12 40.57 -22.23
CA GLY A 421 -38.91 40.21 -23.43
C GLY A 421 -39.08 38.72 -23.75
N ALA A 422 -40.26 38.10 -23.58
CA ALA A 422 -41.53 38.23 -24.31
C ALA A 422 -41.75 37.13 -25.39
N ASP A 423 -43.00 36.67 -25.45
CA ASP A 423 -43.72 35.88 -26.48
C ASP A 423 -43.40 34.38 -26.62
N GLU A 424 -44.28 33.49 -26.14
CA GLU A 424 -45.59 33.04 -26.72
C GLU A 424 -45.42 32.02 -27.85
N SER A 425 -45.85 30.76 -27.62
CA SER A 425 -47.02 30.14 -28.27
C SER A 425 -47.03 28.61 -28.14
N PHE A 426 -48.22 28.12 -27.77
CA PHE A 426 -48.68 26.74 -27.74
C PHE A 426 -48.91 26.18 -29.15
N ASP A 427 -48.73 24.88 -29.39
CA ASP A 427 -49.83 23.92 -29.60
C ASP A 427 -49.35 22.49 -30.00
N VAL A 428 -50.10 21.51 -29.50
CA VAL A 428 -50.08 20.04 -29.74
C VAL A 428 -51.46 19.74 -30.35
N PRO A 429 -51.72 18.82 -31.34
CA PRO A 429 -51.73 17.37 -31.03
C PRO A 429 -51.67 16.32 -32.18
N ALA A 430 -51.62 15.05 -31.72
CA ALA A 430 -52.16 13.77 -32.27
C ALA A 430 -51.55 13.21 -33.58
N ARG A 431 -50.95 11.99 -33.64
CA ARG A 431 -51.32 10.60 -33.26
C ARG A 431 -52.24 9.92 -34.30
N GLU A 432 -51.73 8.87 -34.96
CA GLU A 432 -52.32 7.52 -35.22
C GLU A 432 -51.54 6.79 -36.34
N ASN A 433 -51.00 5.58 -36.05
CA ASN A 433 -51.44 4.23 -36.50
C ASN A 433 -51.15 3.97 -38.00
N GLU A 434 -50.66 2.83 -38.52
CA GLU A 434 -50.78 1.39 -38.25
C GLU A 434 -49.80 0.71 -39.26
N SER A 435 -48.95 -0.27 -38.91
CA SER A 435 -49.14 -1.73 -38.88
C SER A 435 -48.79 -2.52 -40.19
N ILE A 436 -48.39 -3.79 -39.97
CA ILE A 436 -48.37 -4.98 -40.87
C ILE A 436 -47.05 -5.24 -41.65
N SER A 437 -46.22 -6.20 -41.22
CA SER A 437 -46.17 -7.68 -41.52
C SER A 437 -45.46 -7.99 -42.86
N ASP A 438 -44.74 -9.08 -43.15
CA ASP A 438 -44.61 -10.43 -42.60
C ASP A 438 -43.35 -11.14 -43.17
N ASN A 439 -42.82 -12.08 -42.40
CA ASN A 439 -42.31 -13.44 -42.74
C ASN A 439 -41.07 -13.74 -43.62
N ASN A 440 -40.21 -14.54 -42.96
CA ASN A 440 -39.59 -15.83 -43.35
C ASN A 440 -38.45 -15.88 -44.38
N SER A 441 -37.30 -16.42 -43.92
CA SER A 441 -36.72 -17.74 -44.28
C SER A 441 -35.17 -17.71 -44.27
N LEU A 442 -34.53 -18.59 -43.50
CA LEU A 442 -33.11 -19.00 -43.62
C LEU A 442 -33.03 -20.21 -44.58
N PRO A 443 -31.93 -20.45 -45.33
CA PRO A 443 -30.77 -21.17 -44.77
C PRO A 443 -29.36 -20.88 -45.36
N GLU A 444 -28.36 -21.20 -44.52
CA GLU A 444 -26.99 -21.74 -44.74
C GLU A 444 -26.03 -21.35 -45.90
N GLN A 445 -24.80 -21.01 -45.46
CA GLN A 445 -23.45 -21.42 -45.93
C GLN A 445 -22.50 -20.43 -46.67
N GLU A 446 -21.22 -20.62 -46.31
CA GLU A 446 -19.93 -20.16 -46.86
C GLU A 446 -19.26 -18.84 -46.41
N VAL A 447 -18.38 -19.01 -45.42
CA VAL A 447 -16.96 -18.59 -45.34
C VAL A 447 -16.47 -17.53 -46.34
N SER A 448 -16.14 -16.33 -45.83
CA SER A 448 -14.94 -15.58 -46.23
C SER A 448 -14.58 -14.53 -45.17
N GLU A 449 -13.31 -14.48 -44.76
CA GLU A 449 -12.75 -13.42 -43.91
C GLU A 449 -12.62 -12.09 -44.69
N PRO A 450 -12.78 -10.92 -44.03
CA PRO A 450 -12.21 -9.69 -44.53
C PRO A 450 -11.18 -9.06 -43.57
N SER A 451 -9.92 -9.12 -44.00
CA SER A 451 -8.92 -8.04 -44.09
C SER A 451 -9.21 -6.72 -43.31
N TRP A 452 -8.37 -6.48 -42.30
CA TRP A 452 -8.24 -5.25 -41.50
C TRP A 452 -7.65 -4.02 -42.23
N LYS A 453 -8.36 -3.48 -43.22
CA LYS A 453 -8.06 -2.13 -43.75
C LYS A 453 -9.33 -1.40 -44.14
N GLN A 454 -9.85 -0.59 -43.21
CA GLN A 454 -10.55 0.67 -43.42
C GLN A 454 -11.34 0.98 -42.15
N LEU A 455 -10.89 1.94 -41.34
CA LEU A 455 -11.71 2.81 -40.47
C LEU A 455 -10.81 3.84 -39.74
N PHE A 456 -9.94 4.52 -40.50
CA PHE A 456 -9.42 5.83 -40.10
C PHE A 456 -9.42 6.73 -41.34
N SER A 457 -10.52 7.46 -41.48
CA SER A 457 -10.64 8.70 -42.25
C SER A 457 -11.77 9.50 -41.64
#